data_AF-A0A365KM55-F1
#
_entry.id   AF-A0A365KM55-F1
#
_cell.length_a   1.000
_cell.length_b   1.000
_cell.length_c   1.000
_cell.angle_alpha   90.00
_cell.angle_beta   90.00
_cell.angle_gamma   90.00
#
_symmetry.space_group_name_H-M   'P 1'
#
loop_
_entity.id
_entity.type
_entity.pdbx_description
1 polymer ?
#
loop_
_entity_poly.entity_id
_entity_poly.type
_entity_poly.pdbx_seq_one_letter_code
_entity_poly.pdbx_strand_id
1 'polypeptide(L)'
;MLGSGTQASPYQITTAVEFNSIRNNLTAYYILMNDISLTSYTNFVPIGTSTTAFKGTLDGNGFKVRGLKVNRNATYTGLFGYIENATIKKLGVVDANVNSQTSNYSGIITGQMIGASFIDQCYSTGVLNGQYGQGGICGWHSGGTISNSWSNASINSLGRVGGIVGHIVSTSGFVTTSYSYSPITAPQLAGGVVGSTVVVANTTNSYFNTDIYPTSSGGTGLTTSQFANSVNLVGFDSAIWGFADYPFLKAFGVPSLPAKKVTVTVTSHSGIVLSFLNRSKRQLQSVVTTTQPITSNVSKRATAIAESMIDDIVSNVEVLANANIKTHIISSDVSGIGSTIERKVKAIRSVESDLQPFSIITEVIVPVDIQRPVYAMVYIMENQSNINSITNKSDTDIRENATETSVI
;
A
#
# COMPACT_ATOMS: atom_id res chain seq x y z
N MET A 1 27.87 -24.71 -10.56
CA MET A 1 28.39 -23.76 -9.55
C MET A 1 29.90 -23.68 -9.68
N LEU A 2 30.41 -22.49 -9.97
CA LEU A 2 31.84 -22.17 -9.87
C LEU A 2 32.23 -21.98 -8.39
N GLY A 3 33.50 -22.16 -8.03
CA GLY A 3 33.99 -22.11 -6.64
C GLY A 3 34.11 -23.48 -5.99
N SER A 4 34.74 -23.53 -4.80
CA SER A 4 34.96 -24.79 -4.05
C SER A 4 34.06 -24.95 -2.83
N GLY A 5 33.14 -24.01 -2.59
CA GLY A 5 32.24 -24.03 -1.43
C GLY A 5 32.92 -23.66 -0.11
N THR A 6 34.12 -23.07 -0.17
CA THR A 6 34.88 -22.61 1.00
C THR A 6 34.67 -21.11 1.22
N GLN A 7 35.03 -20.59 2.39
CA GLN A 7 34.91 -19.16 2.67
C GLN A 7 35.70 -18.29 1.67
N ALA A 8 36.90 -18.74 1.27
CA ALA A 8 37.74 -18.04 0.30
C ALA A 8 37.30 -18.20 -1.16
N SER A 9 36.53 -19.26 -1.45
CA SER A 9 36.03 -19.57 -2.79
C SER A 9 34.62 -20.15 -2.68
N PRO A 10 33.61 -19.30 -2.37
CA PRO A 10 32.23 -19.74 -2.21
C PRO A 10 31.67 -20.24 -3.54
N TYR A 11 30.70 -21.14 -3.48
CA TYR A 11 29.93 -21.52 -4.65
C TYR A 11 29.15 -20.32 -5.18
N GLN A 12 29.43 -19.93 -6.42
CA GLN A 12 28.71 -18.86 -7.11
C GLN A 12 27.39 -19.40 -7.68
N ILE A 13 26.31 -18.70 -7.38
CA ILE A 13 24.96 -19.04 -7.80
C ILE A 13 24.46 -17.97 -8.77
N THR A 14 24.13 -18.40 -9.98
CA THR A 14 23.62 -17.52 -11.06
C THR A 14 22.24 -17.93 -11.58
N THR A 15 21.76 -19.12 -11.20
CA THR A 15 20.52 -19.69 -11.71
C THR A 15 19.68 -20.35 -10.62
N ALA A 16 18.40 -20.54 -10.91
CA ALA A 16 17.46 -21.24 -10.03
C ALA A 16 17.87 -22.70 -9.75
N VAL A 17 18.47 -23.39 -10.75
CA VAL A 17 18.93 -24.77 -10.63
C VAL A 17 20.14 -24.86 -9.70
N GLU A 18 21.08 -23.92 -9.82
CA GLU A 18 22.22 -23.82 -8.91
C GLU A 18 21.77 -23.48 -7.48
N PHE A 19 20.84 -22.54 -7.33
CA PHE A 19 20.25 -22.22 -6.03
C PHE A 19 19.58 -23.45 -5.41
N ASN A 20 18.83 -24.20 -6.20
CA ASN A 20 18.22 -25.44 -5.75
C ASN A 20 19.25 -26.52 -5.36
N SER A 21 20.47 -26.45 -5.89
CA SER A 21 21.56 -27.41 -5.60
C SER A 21 22.26 -27.16 -4.27
N ILE A 22 21.99 -26.05 -3.57
CA ILE A 22 22.48 -25.80 -2.18
C ILE A 22 22.17 -27.00 -1.27
N ARG A 23 21.02 -27.67 -1.49
CA ARG A 23 20.60 -28.85 -0.72
C ARG A 23 21.58 -30.03 -0.75
N ASN A 24 22.51 -30.05 -1.72
CA ASN A 24 23.49 -31.12 -1.87
C ASN A 24 24.73 -30.92 -0.98
N ASN A 25 24.96 -29.72 -0.47
CA ASN A 25 26.03 -29.44 0.49
C ASN A 25 25.60 -28.35 1.48
N LEU A 26 24.97 -28.77 2.57
CA LEU A 26 24.34 -27.87 3.54
C LEU A 26 25.32 -27.11 4.44
N THR A 27 26.64 -27.34 4.35
CA THR A 27 27.66 -26.71 5.19
C THR A 27 28.58 -25.76 4.42
N ALA A 28 28.45 -25.70 3.09
CA ALA A 28 29.29 -24.88 2.24
C ALA A 28 28.98 -23.37 2.29
N TYR A 29 29.87 -22.58 1.70
CA TYR A 29 29.70 -21.14 1.48
C TYR A 29 29.18 -20.88 0.07
N TYR A 30 28.18 -20.02 -0.02
CA TYR A 30 27.47 -19.66 -1.24
C TYR A 30 27.40 -18.15 -1.39
N ILE A 31 27.49 -17.67 -2.62
CA ILE A 31 27.30 -16.25 -2.96
C ILE A 31 26.42 -16.10 -4.20
N LEU A 32 25.43 -15.21 -4.14
CA LEU A 32 24.64 -14.87 -5.33
C LEU A 32 25.42 -13.90 -6.22
N MET A 33 25.33 -14.13 -7.53
CA MET A 33 25.97 -13.28 -8.55
C MET A 33 24.95 -12.48 -9.38
N ASN A 34 23.66 -12.76 -9.22
CA ASN A 34 22.53 -12.05 -9.82
C ASN A 34 21.23 -12.35 -9.05
N ASP A 35 20.14 -11.68 -9.44
CA ASP A 35 18.80 -12.04 -8.99
C ASP A 35 18.41 -13.45 -9.46
N ILE A 36 17.86 -14.27 -8.57
CA ILE A 36 17.46 -15.64 -8.82
C ILE A 36 15.94 -15.74 -8.90
N SER A 37 15.39 -16.19 -10.02
CA SER A 37 13.95 -16.44 -10.18
C SER A 37 13.61 -17.90 -9.89
N LEU A 38 12.84 -18.16 -8.82
CA LEU A 38 12.35 -19.51 -8.49
C LEU A 38 11.00 -19.86 -9.13
N THR A 39 10.49 -19.04 -10.04
CA THR A 39 9.17 -19.22 -10.67
C THR A 39 8.99 -20.52 -11.44
N SER A 40 10.09 -21.17 -11.88
CA SER A 40 10.09 -22.50 -12.49
C SER A 40 9.73 -23.61 -11.50
N TYR A 41 9.84 -23.36 -10.19
CA TYR A 41 9.43 -24.28 -9.14
C TYR A 41 8.00 -23.96 -8.70
N THR A 42 7.04 -24.78 -9.12
CA THR A 42 5.63 -24.63 -8.73
C THR A 42 5.39 -24.88 -7.24
N ASN A 43 6.23 -25.72 -6.62
CA ASN A 43 6.23 -25.99 -5.19
C ASN A 43 7.65 -26.29 -4.69
N PHE A 44 8.38 -25.24 -4.35
CA PHE A 44 9.74 -25.30 -3.83
C PHE A 44 9.81 -26.15 -2.55
N VAL A 45 10.81 -27.03 -2.49
CA VAL A 45 11.11 -27.81 -1.29
C VAL A 45 12.08 -26.99 -0.43
N PRO A 46 11.69 -26.57 0.80
CA PRO A 46 12.57 -25.79 1.67
C PRO A 46 13.94 -26.44 1.83
N ILE A 47 14.99 -25.62 1.87
CA ILE A 47 16.36 -26.09 2.06
C ILE A 47 16.58 -26.35 3.55
N GLY A 48 17.08 -27.53 3.86
CA GLY A 48 17.31 -27.97 5.24
C GLY A 48 16.04 -28.43 5.96
N THR A 49 16.19 -29.44 6.80
CA THR A 49 15.15 -30.03 7.66
C THR A 49 15.64 -30.09 9.11
N SER A 50 14.78 -30.43 10.05
CA SER A 50 15.17 -30.62 11.45
C SER A 50 16.21 -31.74 11.65
N THR A 51 16.32 -32.70 10.73
CA THR A 51 17.32 -33.78 10.76
C THR A 51 18.57 -33.45 9.95
N THR A 52 18.44 -32.61 8.92
CA THR A 52 19.52 -32.21 8.02
C THR A 52 19.47 -30.70 7.83
N ALA A 53 19.87 -29.97 8.87
CA ALA A 53 19.80 -28.51 8.88
C ALA A 53 20.77 -27.88 7.86
N PHE A 54 20.42 -26.71 7.33
CA PHE A 54 21.40 -25.85 6.68
C PHE A 54 22.31 -25.24 7.75
N LYS A 55 23.62 -25.43 7.61
CA LYS A 55 24.68 -24.94 8.52
C LYS A 55 25.72 -24.07 7.81
N GLY A 56 25.53 -23.83 6.52
CA GLY A 56 26.44 -23.10 5.66
C GLY A 56 26.27 -21.59 5.74
N THR A 57 26.88 -20.90 4.78
CA THR A 57 26.72 -19.46 4.59
C THR A 57 26.09 -19.19 3.24
N LEU A 58 25.04 -18.37 3.20
CA LEU A 58 24.50 -17.78 1.97
C LEU A 58 24.66 -16.26 2.04
N ASP A 59 25.58 -15.73 1.24
CA ASP A 59 25.69 -14.29 0.98
C ASP A 59 24.85 -13.94 -0.25
N GLY A 60 23.74 -13.24 -0.02
CA GLY A 60 22.89 -12.72 -1.09
C GLY A 60 23.56 -11.64 -1.91
N ASN A 61 24.66 -11.05 -1.44
CA ASN A 61 25.46 -10.05 -2.17
C ASN A 61 24.63 -8.87 -2.71
N GLY A 62 23.51 -8.53 -2.04
CA GLY A 62 22.60 -7.47 -2.48
C GLY A 62 21.62 -7.89 -3.59
N PHE A 63 21.56 -9.19 -3.92
CA PHE A 63 20.64 -9.76 -4.90
C PHE A 63 19.42 -10.41 -4.26
N LYS A 64 18.40 -10.61 -5.10
CA LYS A 64 17.08 -11.06 -4.69
C LYS A 64 16.80 -12.48 -5.16
N VAL A 65 16.14 -13.26 -4.32
CA VAL A 65 15.44 -14.48 -4.71
C VAL A 65 13.98 -14.12 -4.91
N ARG A 66 13.43 -14.40 -6.10
CA ARG A 66 12.10 -13.95 -6.53
C ARG A 66 11.16 -15.10 -6.77
N GLY A 67 9.87 -14.91 -6.48
CA GLY A 67 8.82 -15.82 -6.89
C GLY A 67 8.85 -17.18 -6.18
N LEU A 68 9.35 -17.21 -4.93
CA LEU A 68 9.33 -18.40 -4.09
C LEU A 68 7.87 -18.88 -3.92
N LYS A 69 7.59 -20.14 -4.28
CA LYS A 69 6.28 -20.76 -4.05
C LYS A 69 6.45 -22.00 -3.17
N VAL A 70 5.87 -22.01 -1.99
CA VAL A 70 5.85 -23.17 -1.08
C VAL A 70 4.40 -23.48 -0.78
N ASN A 71 3.90 -24.63 -1.23
CA ASN A 71 2.54 -25.09 -0.97
C ASN A 71 2.57 -26.53 -0.47
N ARG A 72 2.88 -26.71 0.81
CA ARG A 72 3.09 -28.04 1.39
C ARG A 72 2.80 -28.07 2.87
N ASN A 73 2.39 -29.25 3.33
CA ASN A 73 2.17 -29.55 4.74
C ASN A 73 3.49 -30.05 5.35
N ALA A 74 4.32 -29.12 5.83
CA ALA A 74 5.54 -29.43 6.55
C ALA A 74 5.62 -28.55 7.81
N THR A 75 6.27 -29.06 8.85
CA THR A 75 6.39 -28.35 10.14
C THR A 75 7.12 -27.02 10.01
N TYR A 76 8.15 -26.96 9.15
CA TYR A 76 8.97 -25.78 8.95
C TYR A 76 9.02 -25.41 7.48
N THR A 77 8.57 -24.22 7.13
CA THR A 77 8.47 -23.79 5.73
C THR A 77 9.04 -22.40 5.50
N GLY A 78 9.53 -22.18 4.29
CA GLY A 78 10.26 -20.99 3.87
C GLY A 78 11.20 -21.29 2.71
N LEU A 79 12.07 -20.36 2.39
CA LEU A 79 13.22 -20.62 1.52
C LEU A 79 14.11 -21.71 2.15
N PHE A 80 14.38 -21.56 3.45
CA PHE A 80 14.95 -22.59 4.30
C PHE A 80 13.87 -23.17 5.22
N GLY A 81 13.86 -24.49 5.39
CA GLY A 81 13.02 -25.12 6.39
C GLY A 81 13.63 -24.92 7.78
N TYR A 82 14.91 -25.25 7.90
CA TYR A 82 15.60 -25.29 9.19
C TYR A 82 17.05 -24.87 9.04
N ILE A 83 17.49 -23.90 9.86
CA ILE A 83 18.87 -23.43 9.91
C ILE A 83 19.48 -23.60 11.31
N GLU A 84 20.74 -24.02 11.36
CA GLU A 84 21.49 -24.27 12.59
C GLU A 84 22.94 -23.81 12.42
N ASN A 85 23.41 -22.86 13.25
CA ASN A 85 24.74 -22.25 13.14
C ASN A 85 25.04 -21.72 11.72
N ALA A 86 24.01 -21.33 10.97
CA ALA A 86 24.12 -20.86 9.60
C ALA A 86 24.19 -19.34 9.53
N THR A 87 24.76 -18.82 8.45
CA THR A 87 24.72 -17.39 8.14
C THR A 87 23.94 -17.14 6.86
N ILE A 88 22.93 -16.28 6.90
CA ILE A 88 22.23 -15.76 5.72
C ILE A 88 22.35 -14.25 5.78
N LYS A 89 22.96 -13.63 4.76
CA LYS A 89 23.16 -12.18 4.79
C LYS A 89 22.93 -11.51 3.45
N LYS A 90 22.56 -10.23 3.46
CA LYS A 90 22.38 -9.39 2.25
C LYS A 90 21.45 -10.03 1.21
N LEU A 91 20.40 -10.70 1.66
CA LEU A 91 19.46 -11.44 0.81
C LEU A 91 18.05 -10.83 0.85
N GLY A 92 17.50 -10.51 -0.32
CA GLY A 92 16.09 -10.12 -0.46
C GLY A 92 15.26 -11.28 -0.97
N VAL A 93 14.21 -11.69 -0.26
CA VAL A 93 13.24 -12.68 -0.76
C VAL A 93 11.95 -11.97 -1.13
N VAL A 94 11.69 -11.85 -2.43
CA VAL A 94 10.59 -11.02 -2.96
C VAL A 94 9.58 -11.83 -3.74
N ASP A 95 8.36 -11.30 -3.85
CA ASP A 95 7.26 -11.94 -4.55
C ASP A 95 7.00 -13.38 -4.05
N ALA A 96 7.22 -13.62 -2.75
CA ALA A 96 7.07 -14.93 -2.13
C ALA A 96 5.59 -15.28 -1.92
N ASN A 97 5.27 -16.56 -2.03
CA ASN A 97 3.98 -17.14 -1.67
C ASN A 97 4.24 -18.43 -0.88
N VAL A 98 4.18 -18.31 0.45
CA VAL A 98 4.32 -19.42 1.37
C VAL A 98 2.93 -19.76 1.91
N ASN A 99 2.37 -20.87 1.46
CA ASN A 99 1.09 -21.39 1.89
C ASN A 99 1.30 -22.74 2.60
N SER A 100 0.92 -22.82 3.86
CA SER A 100 1.15 -23.99 4.68
C SER A 100 -0.05 -24.22 5.58
N GLN A 101 -0.79 -25.30 5.30
CA GLN A 101 -2.16 -25.47 5.74
C GLN A 101 -2.29 -26.24 7.07
N THR A 102 -1.19 -26.65 7.70
CA THR A 102 -1.22 -27.53 8.89
C THR A 102 -0.16 -27.14 9.92
N SER A 103 -0.54 -26.78 11.15
CA SER A 103 0.28 -26.62 12.38
C SER A 103 1.78 -26.39 12.20
N ASN A 104 2.10 -25.37 11.42
CA ASN A 104 3.43 -25.11 10.87
C ASN A 104 4.02 -23.81 11.40
N TYR A 105 5.34 -23.78 11.47
CA TYR A 105 6.15 -22.58 11.65
C TYR A 105 6.71 -22.16 10.30
N SER A 106 6.44 -20.92 9.91
CA SER A 106 6.81 -20.44 8.59
C SER A 106 7.44 -19.08 8.69
N GLY A 107 8.57 -18.94 8.03
CA GLY A 107 9.13 -17.64 7.68
C GLY A 107 9.46 -17.64 6.21
N ILE A 108 9.34 -16.50 5.54
CA ILE A 108 9.68 -16.45 4.10
C ILE A 108 11.15 -16.82 3.91
N ILE A 109 12.04 -16.39 4.82
CA ILE A 109 13.46 -16.75 4.80
C ILE A 109 13.68 -18.12 5.46
N THR A 110 13.21 -18.33 6.69
CA THR A 110 13.36 -19.63 7.37
C THR A 110 12.16 -20.04 8.21
N GLY A 111 11.82 -21.32 8.21
CA GLY A 111 10.80 -21.88 9.11
C GLY A 111 11.26 -21.86 10.57
N GLN A 112 12.47 -22.40 10.84
CA GLN A 112 13.08 -22.41 12.16
C GLN A 112 14.56 -22.01 12.12
N MET A 113 14.99 -21.30 13.17
CA MET A 113 16.36 -20.88 13.40
C MET A 113 16.83 -21.27 14.80
N ILE A 114 17.98 -21.96 14.91
CA ILE A 114 18.59 -22.41 16.16
C ILE A 114 20.11 -22.16 16.22
N GLY A 115 20.72 -22.40 17.39
CA GLY A 115 22.16 -22.29 17.59
C GLY A 115 22.66 -20.85 17.44
N ALA A 116 23.93 -20.69 17.04
CA ALA A 116 24.54 -19.39 16.72
C ALA A 116 24.22 -18.92 15.29
N SER A 117 23.01 -19.22 14.78
CA SER A 117 22.62 -18.76 13.44
C SER A 117 22.56 -17.24 13.37
N PHE A 118 22.78 -16.69 12.17
CA PHE A 118 22.80 -15.25 11.93
C PHE A 118 22.07 -14.90 10.63
N ILE A 119 21.03 -14.06 10.73
CA ILE A 119 20.33 -13.47 9.57
C ILE A 119 20.58 -11.96 9.61
N ASP A 120 21.31 -11.42 8.64
CA ASP A 120 21.73 -10.01 8.65
C ASP A 120 21.46 -9.30 7.32
N GLN A 121 20.97 -8.06 7.35
CA GLN A 121 20.72 -7.28 6.14
C GLN A 121 19.81 -8.03 5.14
N CYS A 122 18.81 -8.71 5.65
CA CYS A 122 17.88 -9.49 4.84
C CYS A 122 16.48 -8.87 4.85
N TYR A 123 15.70 -9.14 3.82
CA TYR A 123 14.31 -8.71 3.82
C TYR A 123 13.37 -9.66 3.09
N SER A 124 12.09 -9.56 3.42
CA SER A 124 11.04 -10.38 2.84
C SER A 124 9.82 -9.57 2.42
N THR A 125 9.30 -9.87 1.23
CA THR A 125 8.00 -9.37 0.74
C THR A 125 7.22 -10.50 0.08
N GLY A 126 5.89 -10.42 0.12
CA GLY A 126 5.03 -11.43 -0.48
C GLY A 126 3.85 -11.75 0.42
N VAL A 127 3.34 -12.97 0.31
CA VAL A 127 2.21 -13.46 1.10
C VAL A 127 2.64 -14.71 1.86
N LEU A 128 2.27 -14.75 3.14
CA LEU A 128 2.45 -15.92 3.99
C LEU A 128 1.10 -16.29 4.62
N ASN A 129 0.64 -17.50 4.32
CA ASN A 129 -0.59 -18.09 4.85
C ASN A 129 -0.22 -19.31 5.68
N GLY A 130 -0.58 -19.31 6.97
CA GLY A 130 -0.18 -20.37 7.90
C GLY A 130 -1.18 -20.59 9.03
N GLN A 131 -0.98 -21.62 9.86
CA GLN A 131 -1.88 -21.90 10.99
C GLN A 131 -1.30 -21.56 12.36
N TYR A 132 0.00 -21.75 12.58
CA TYR A 132 0.59 -21.64 13.92
C TYR A 132 1.56 -20.46 14.06
N GLY A 133 2.88 -20.64 13.95
CA GLY A 133 3.86 -19.59 14.27
C GLY A 133 4.50 -18.95 13.04
N GLN A 134 4.05 -17.75 12.66
CA GLN A 134 4.39 -17.14 11.39
C GLN A 134 5.17 -15.85 11.53
N GLY A 135 6.32 -15.77 10.87
CA GLY A 135 7.14 -14.56 10.79
C GLY A 135 7.35 -14.13 9.35
N GLY A 136 7.49 -12.83 9.10
CA GLY A 136 7.97 -12.39 7.78
C GLY A 136 9.33 -13.02 7.43
N ILE A 137 10.24 -13.09 8.42
CA ILE A 137 11.58 -13.64 8.26
C ILE A 137 11.68 -15.06 8.83
N CYS A 138 11.26 -15.26 10.08
CA CYS A 138 11.43 -16.51 10.82
C CYS A 138 10.16 -16.96 11.54
N GLY A 139 9.72 -18.20 11.34
CA GLY A 139 8.56 -18.74 12.06
C GLY A 139 8.84 -19.00 13.54
N TRP A 140 9.83 -19.84 13.81
CA TRP A 140 10.24 -20.26 15.16
C TRP A 140 11.71 -19.93 15.43
N HIS A 141 11.95 -19.08 16.41
CA HIS A 141 13.28 -18.58 16.74
C HIS A 141 13.72 -19.09 18.13
N SER A 142 14.67 -20.02 18.14
CA SER A 142 15.17 -20.66 19.36
C SER A 142 16.64 -20.36 19.68
N GLY A 143 17.32 -19.61 18.82
CA GLY A 143 18.70 -19.21 19.02
C GLY A 143 19.24 -18.36 17.88
N GLY A 144 20.24 -17.53 18.18
CA GLY A 144 20.95 -16.72 17.20
C GLY A 144 20.31 -15.34 17.02
N THR A 145 20.80 -14.58 16.04
CA THR A 145 20.43 -13.17 15.88
C THR A 145 19.86 -12.88 14.49
N ILE A 146 18.72 -12.20 14.45
CA ILE A 146 18.18 -11.52 13.27
C ILE A 146 18.50 -10.03 13.42
N SER A 147 19.37 -9.51 12.57
CA SER A 147 19.82 -8.11 12.62
C SER A 147 19.63 -7.38 11.31
N ASN A 148 19.49 -6.05 11.37
CA ASN A 148 19.43 -5.18 10.20
C ASN A 148 18.44 -5.65 9.13
N SER A 149 17.30 -6.21 9.54
CA SER A 149 16.42 -6.92 8.61
C SER A 149 14.99 -6.39 8.66
N TRP A 150 14.25 -6.57 7.58
CA TRP A 150 12.90 -6.04 7.51
C TRP A 150 11.90 -6.89 6.75
N SER A 151 10.61 -6.67 7.01
CA SER A 151 9.54 -7.39 6.31
C SER A 151 8.35 -6.49 5.98
N ASN A 152 7.84 -6.68 4.77
CA ASN A 152 6.54 -6.22 4.31
C ASN A 152 5.78 -7.39 3.67
N ALA A 153 5.74 -8.50 4.39
CA ALA A 153 4.94 -9.65 4.00
C ALA A 153 3.49 -9.43 4.44
N SER A 154 2.52 -9.73 3.60
CA SER A 154 1.14 -9.89 4.05
C SER A 154 1.01 -11.24 4.75
N ILE A 155 0.73 -11.23 6.05
CA ILE A 155 0.69 -12.44 6.86
C ILE A 155 -0.73 -12.71 7.33
N ASN A 156 -1.30 -13.82 6.87
CA ASN A 156 -2.62 -14.31 7.28
C ASN A 156 -2.45 -15.62 8.05
N SER A 157 -2.78 -15.65 9.33
CA SER A 157 -2.64 -16.86 10.13
C SER A 157 -3.59 -16.93 11.31
N LEU A 158 -3.90 -18.15 11.74
CA LEU A 158 -4.79 -18.42 12.87
C LEU A 158 -4.08 -18.41 14.23
N GLY A 159 -2.74 -18.45 14.23
CA GLY A 159 -1.92 -18.57 15.44
C GLY A 159 -1.03 -17.36 15.72
N ARG A 160 0.16 -17.62 16.27
CA ARG A 160 1.15 -16.61 16.67
C ARG A 160 1.76 -15.95 15.44
N VAL A 161 1.60 -14.64 15.27
CA VAL A 161 2.09 -13.94 14.07
C VAL A 161 2.97 -12.76 14.43
N GLY A 162 4.20 -12.73 13.92
CA GLY A 162 5.07 -11.57 13.99
C GLY A 162 5.39 -11.02 12.62
N GLY A 163 5.49 -9.71 12.49
CA GLY A 163 5.96 -9.12 11.24
C GLY A 163 7.38 -9.57 10.86
N ILE A 164 8.25 -9.84 11.85
CA ILE A 164 9.59 -10.42 11.65
C ILE A 164 9.63 -11.88 12.15
N VAL A 165 9.27 -12.11 13.41
CA VAL A 165 9.36 -13.43 14.07
C VAL A 165 8.02 -13.87 14.64
N GLY A 166 7.54 -15.05 14.26
CA GLY A 166 6.29 -15.60 14.79
C GLY A 166 6.35 -15.90 16.29
N HIS A 167 7.34 -16.69 16.70
CA HIS A 167 7.49 -17.13 18.08
C HIS A 167 8.96 -17.22 18.51
N ILE A 168 9.31 -16.54 19.62
CA ILE A 168 10.62 -16.64 20.28
C ILE A 168 10.49 -17.58 21.49
N VAL A 169 11.27 -18.66 21.52
CA VAL A 169 11.15 -19.70 22.56
C VAL A 169 12.32 -19.77 23.55
N SER A 170 13.36 -18.98 23.32
CA SER A 170 14.62 -19.07 24.06
C SER A 170 15.16 -17.68 24.38
N THR A 171 15.83 -17.55 25.52
CA THR A 171 16.62 -16.36 25.90
C THR A 171 17.83 -16.12 25.00
N SER A 172 18.14 -17.04 24.08
CA SER A 172 19.22 -16.91 23.10
C SER A 172 18.77 -16.46 21.72
N GLY A 173 17.46 -16.16 21.52
CA GLY A 173 16.94 -15.59 20.27
C GLY A 173 16.87 -14.07 20.32
N PHE A 174 17.63 -13.38 19.46
CA PHE A 174 17.74 -11.92 19.44
C PHE A 174 17.20 -11.31 18.15
N VAL A 175 16.41 -10.24 18.25
CA VAL A 175 15.98 -9.42 17.11
C VAL A 175 16.49 -8.00 17.31
N THR A 176 17.40 -7.53 16.46
CA THR A 176 18.07 -6.24 16.63
C THR A 176 18.02 -5.39 15.38
N THR A 177 17.88 -4.07 15.53
CA THR A 177 17.94 -3.11 14.41
C THR A 177 17.08 -3.53 13.22
N SER A 178 15.87 -4.03 13.49
CA SER A 178 15.00 -4.65 12.49
C SER A 178 13.62 -4.02 12.52
N TYR A 179 12.90 -4.00 11.41
CA TYR A 179 11.57 -3.39 11.42
C TYR A 179 10.58 -4.06 10.49
N SER A 180 9.30 -3.91 10.81
CA SER A 180 8.23 -4.45 9.98
C SER A 180 7.10 -3.45 9.80
N TYR A 181 6.57 -3.43 8.58
CA TYR A 181 5.36 -2.72 8.21
C TYR A 181 4.42 -3.70 7.48
N SER A 182 4.48 -4.97 7.90
CA SER A 182 3.72 -6.10 7.38
C SER A 182 2.23 -5.98 7.73
N PRO A 183 1.30 -6.07 6.74
CA PRO A 183 -0.11 -6.22 7.01
C PRO A 183 -0.38 -7.60 7.64
N ILE A 184 -0.91 -7.62 8.87
CA ILE A 184 -1.14 -8.85 9.64
C ILE A 184 -2.64 -9.04 9.86
N THR A 185 -3.15 -10.22 9.50
CA THR A 185 -4.51 -10.67 9.83
C THR A 185 -4.41 -11.95 10.65
N ALA A 186 -4.69 -11.85 11.96
CA ALA A 186 -4.68 -12.98 12.87
C ALA A 186 -5.66 -12.80 14.03
N PRO A 187 -6.35 -13.86 14.48
CA PRO A 187 -7.36 -13.77 15.53
C PRO A 187 -6.76 -13.64 16.94
N GLN A 188 -5.54 -14.13 17.18
CA GLN A 188 -4.89 -14.12 18.50
C GLN A 188 -3.35 -14.05 18.40
N LEU A 189 -2.70 -13.50 19.44
CA LEU A 189 -1.23 -13.53 19.65
C LEU A 189 -0.40 -13.04 18.45
N ALA A 190 -0.75 -11.86 17.93
CA ALA A 190 -0.05 -11.23 16.82
C ALA A 190 0.66 -9.93 17.23
N GLY A 191 1.75 -9.63 16.54
CA GLY A 191 2.64 -8.53 16.86
C GLY A 191 3.40 -7.96 15.67
N GLY A 192 3.62 -6.66 15.65
CA GLY A 192 4.25 -5.95 14.54
C GLY A 192 5.69 -6.37 14.25
N VAL A 193 6.47 -6.76 15.27
CA VAL A 193 7.81 -7.38 15.11
C VAL A 193 7.79 -8.84 15.54
N VAL A 194 7.40 -9.08 16.80
CA VAL A 194 7.37 -10.41 17.42
C VAL A 194 5.94 -10.76 17.79
N GLY A 195 5.44 -11.89 17.30
CA GLY A 195 4.08 -12.32 17.60
C GLY A 195 3.90 -12.71 19.06
N SER A 196 4.73 -13.63 19.53
CA SER A 196 4.73 -14.07 20.93
C SER A 196 6.11 -14.53 21.37
N THR A 197 6.35 -14.48 22.67
CA THR A 197 7.59 -14.93 23.29
C THR A 197 7.27 -15.68 24.58
N VAL A 198 8.05 -16.72 24.91
CA VAL A 198 7.96 -17.41 26.22
C VAL A 198 8.91 -16.82 27.26
N VAL A 199 9.74 -15.86 26.85
CA VAL A 199 10.75 -15.16 27.66
C VAL A 199 10.57 -13.65 27.48
N VAL A 200 11.28 -12.82 28.24
CA VAL A 200 11.35 -11.38 27.92
C VAL A 200 11.94 -11.26 26.50
N ALA A 201 11.21 -10.61 25.59
CA ALA A 201 11.65 -10.51 24.20
C ALA A 201 12.99 -9.77 24.15
N ASN A 202 14.04 -10.45 23.65
CA ASN A 202 15.33 -9.83 23.38
C ASN A 202 15.29 -9.03 22.07
N THR A 203 14.36 -8.09 22.02
CA THR A 203 14.17 -7.21 20.88
C THR A 203 14.74 -5.84 21.22
N THR A 204 15.76 -5.40 20.48
CA THR A 204 16.45 -4.13 20.72
C THR A 204 16.45 -3.30 19.45
N ASN A 205 16.23 -1.99 19.56
CA ASN A 205 16.29 -1.07 18.42
C ASN A 205 15.46 -1.53 17.22
N SER A 206 14.32 -2.17 17.47
CA SER A 206 13.49 -2.76 16.43
C SER A 206 12.08 -2.20 16.48
N TYR A 207 11.47 -1.99 15.32
CA TYR A 207 10.32 -1.11 15.18
C TYR A 207 9.19 -1.72 14.36
N PHE A 208 7.94 -1.32 14.61
CA PHE A 208 6.80 -1.74 13.77
C PHE A 208 5.81 -0.61 13.53
N ASN A 209 5.15 -0.63 12.36
CA ASN A 209 4.21 0.43 12.00
C ASN A 209 2.84 0.24 12.68
N THR A 210 2.51 1.13 13.62
CA THR A 210 1.25 1.10 14.38
C THR A 210 0.02 1.47 13.57
N ASP A 211 0.19 2.19 12.45
CA ASP A 211 -0.91 2.51 11.53
C ASP A 211 -1.36 1.26 10.75
N ILE A 212 -0.51 0.22 10.70
CA ILE A 212 -0.78 -1.06 10.03
C ILE A 212 -1.18 -2.13 11.04
N TYR A 213 -0.43 -2.26 12.14
CA TYR A 213 -0.76 -3.21 13.20
C TYR A 213 -0.37 -2.65 14.59
N PRO A 214 -1.29 -2.61 15.58
CA PRO A 214 -1.16 -1.73 16.74
C PRO A 214 -0.26 -2.25 17.87
N THR A 215 0.03 -3.55 17.96
CA THR A 215 0.72 -4.15 19.11
C THR A 215 1.88 -5.06 18.70
N SER A 216 2.78 -5.38 19.63
CA SER A 216 3.87 -6.35 19.43
C SER A 216 4.37 -6.90 20.76
N SER A 217 4.79 -8.16 20.79
CA SER A 217 5.45 -8.76 21.99
C SER A 217 6.90 -8.30 22.18
N GLY A 218 7.45 -7.58 21.20
CA GLY A 218 8.80 -7.00 21.23
C GLY A 218 8.94 -5.88 20.20
N GLY A 219 9.84 -4.94 20.46
CA GLY A 219 10.06 -3.77 19.60
C GLY A 219 9.13 -2.60 19.92
N THR A 220 9.44 -1.46 19.31
CA THR A 220 8.77 -0.17 19.56
C THR A 220 7.84 0.19 18.42
N GLY A 221 6.59 0.51 18.74
CA GLY A 221 5.61 0.97 17.75
C GLY A 221 5.90 2.40 17.32
N LEU A 222 5.89 2.65 16.01
CA LEU A 222 5.99 3.99 15.42
C LEU A 222 4.87 4.15 14.38
N THR A 223 4.31 5.34 14.25
CA THR A 223 3.43 5.67 13.11
C THR A 223 4.22 5.76 11.81
N THR A 224 3.52 5.80 10.67
CA THR A 224 4.14 6.00 9.36
C THR A 224 4.96 7.29 9.31
N SER A 225 4.46 8.37 9.91
CA SER A 225 5.19 9.65 9.96
C SER A 225 6.43 9.58 10.84
N GLN A 226 6.38 8.81 11.93
CA GLN A 226 7.54 8.60 12.80
C GLN A 226 8.61 7.71 12.14
N PHE A 227 8.21 6.73 11.33
CA PHE A 227 9.15 5.89 10.54
C PHE A 227 9.96 6.68 9.52
N ALA A 228 9.34 7.68 8.89
CA ALA A 228 10.00 8.54 7.90
C ALA A 228 11.08 9.44 8.53
N ASN A 229 11.08 9.59 9.86
CA ASN A 229 12.08 10.37 10.58
C ASN A 229 13.16 9.46 11.17
N SER A 230 14.36 9.47 10.58
CA SER A 230 15.49 8.63 10.98
C SER A 230 15.93 8.83 12.43
N VAL A 231 15.61 9.97 13.07
CA VAL A 231 15.90 10.23 14.49
C VAL A 231 15.19 9.22 15.41
N ASN A 232 14.04 8.70 15.00
CA ASN A 232 13.28 7.72 15.79
C ASN A 232 13.84 6.29 15.66
N LEU A 233 14.75 6.04 14.73
CA LEU A 233 15.28 4.73 14.38
C LEU A 233 16.68 4.52 14.98
N VAL A 234 16.74 4.47 16.31
CA VAL A 234 17.97 4.26 17.06
C VAL A 234 18.66 2.96 16.61
N GLY A 235 19.98 3.00 16.43
CA GLY A 235 20.78 1.84 16.02
C GLY A 235 20.82 1.57 14.51
N PHE A 236 20.02 2.27 13.70
CA PHE A 236 20.08 2.15 12.23
C PHE A 236 21.28 2.93 11.70
N ASP A 237 22.39 2.22 11.45
CA ASP A 237 23.62 2.79 10.91
C ASP A 237 23.44 3.23 9.45
N SER A 238 23.80 4.49 9.15
CA SER A 238 23.82 5.05 7.80
C SER A 238 24.74 4.32 6.81
N ALA A 239 25.72 3.53 7.27
CA ALA A 239 26.52 2.68 6.39
C ALA A 239 25.70 1.52 5.79
N ILE A 240 24.70 1.04 6.53
CA ILE A 240 23.84 -0.09 6.15
C ILE A 240 22.51 0.42 5.57
N TRP A 241 21.94 1.46 6.18
CA TRP A 241 20.60 1.95 5.92
C TRP A 241 20.60 3.27 5.14
N GLY A 242 19.73 3.36 4.15
CA GLY A 242 19.22 4.62 3.61
C GLY A 242 17.84 4.91 4.19
N PHE A 243 17.44 6.18 4.18
CA PHE A 243 16.16 6.62 4.75
C PHE A 243 15.30 7.28 3.68
N ALA A 244 14.02 6.89 3.66
CA ALA A 244 12.96 7.43 2.81
C ALA A 244 11.65 7.38 3.62
N ASP A 245 10.49 7.14 3.00
CA ASP A 245 9.24 6.89 3.73
C ASP A 245 9.38 5.69 4.70
N TYR A 246 10.17 4.68 4.33
CA TYR A 246 10.70 3.65 5.21
C TYR A 246 12.22 3.52 5.01
N PRO A 247 12.97 3.02 6.00
CA PRO A 247 14.37 2.65 5.80
C PRO A 247 14.54 1.65 4.66
N PHE A 248 15.70 1.62 4.04
CA PHE A 248 16.04 0.60 3.04
C PHE A 248 17.50 0.20 3.16
N LEU A 249 17.79 -1.06 2.82
CA LEU A 249 19.14 -1.59 2.88
C LEU A 249 19.94 -1.12 1.66
N LYS A 250 21.02 -0.36 1.88
CA LYS A 250 21.89 0.15 0.81
C LYS A 250 22.52 -0.96 -0.03
N ALA A 251 22.67 -2.17 0.53
CA ALA A 251 23.13 -3.36 -0.18
C ALA A 251 22.30 -3.67 -1.44
N PHE A 252 21.04 -3.24 -1.52
CA PHE A 252 20.15 -3.47 -2.66
C PHE A 252 19.97 -2.23 -3.55
N GLY A 253 20.78 -1.19 -3.33
CA GLY A 253 20.65 0.11 -3.99
C GLY A 253 19.51 0.96 -3.42
N VAL A 254 19.32 2.14 -4.01
CA VAL A 254 18.22 3.04 -3.66
C VAL A 254 16.93 2.50 -4.29
N PRO A 255 15.84 2.31 -3.52
CA PRO A 255 14.55 1.90 -4.08
C PRO A 255 14.13 2.87 -5.17
N SER A 256 13.80 2.35 -6.36
CA SER A 256 13.16 3.15 -7.39
C SER A 256 11.76 3.50 -6.90
N LEU A 257 11.58 4.67 -6.28
CA LEU A 257 10.29 5.10 -5.75
C LEU A 257 9.25 5.05 -6.88
N PRO A 258 8.20 4.22 -6.80
CA PRO A 258 7.05 4.39 -7.67
C PRO A 258 6.48 5.78 -7.39
N ALA A 259 6.20 6.57 -8.44
CA ALA A 259 5.72 7.95 -8.29
C ALA A 259 4.59 8.00 -7.23
N LYS A 260 4.80 8.82 -6.19
CA LYS A 260 3.86 9.00 -5.07
C LYS A 260 2.50 9.40 -5.66
N LYS A 261 1.54 8.47 -5.69
CA LYS A 261 0.17 8.75 -6.14
C LYS A 261 -0.52 9.55 -5.05
N VAL A 262 -0.58 10.86 -5.23
CA VAL A 262 -1.42 11.74 -4.41
C VAL A 262 -2.82 11.71 -5.03
N THR A 263 -3.78 11.12 -4.33
CA THR A 263 -5.20 11.22 -4.70
C THR A 263 -5.70 12.57 -4.19
N VAL A 264 -5.96 13.51 -5.10
CA VAL A 264 -6.60 14.78 -4.77
C VAL A 264 -8.09 14.62 -5.07
N THR A 265 -8.93 14.66 -4.04
CA THR A 265 -10.38 14.69 -4.20
C THR A 265 -10.81 16.13 -4.48
N VAL A 266 -11.35 16.39 -5.66
CA VAL A 266 -11.94 17.68 -6.01
C VAL A 266 -13.46 17.54 -5.90
N THR A 267 -14.05 18.15 -4.88
CA THR A 267 -15.51 18.24 -4.71
C THR A 267 -16.01 19.52 -5.37
N SER A 268 -16.53 19.42 -6.59
CA SER A 268 -17.26 20.51 -7.25
C SER A 268 -18.73 20.46 -6.84
N HIS A 269 -19.23 21.55 -6.25
CA HIS A 269 -20.66 21.72 -5.98
C HIS A 269 -21.28 22.48 -7.14
N SER A 270 -22.30 21.92 -7.80
CA SER A 270 -23.14 22.71 -8.70
C SER A 270 -24.02 23.64 -7.86
N GLY A 271 -24.03 24.94 -8.18
CA GLY A 271 -24.97 25.88 -7.58
C GLY A 271 -26.42 25.52 -7.90
N ILE A 272 -27.36 26.03 -7.10
CA ILE A 272 -28.80 25.84 -7.27
C ILE A 272 -29.22 26.30 -8.68
N VAL A 273 -29.88 25.42 -9.43
CA VAL A 273 -30.50 25.75 -10.72
C VAL A 273 -31.87 26.37 -10.45
N LEU A 274 -32.04 27.65 -10.77
CA LEU A 274 -33.32 28.34 -10.67
C LEU A 274 -33.99 28.42 -12.04
N SER A 275 -35.22 27.93 -12.16
CA SER A 275 -36.08 28.11 -13.33
C SER A 275 -37.14 29.18 -13.06
N PHE A 276 -37.27 30.15 -13.97
CA PHE A 276 -38.27 31.22 -13.89
C PHE A 276 -39.46 30.88 -14.79
N LEU A 277 -40.68 30.94 -14.24
CA LEU A 277 -41.92 30.66 -14.97
C LEU A 277 -42.63 31.98 -15.32
N ASN A 278 -42.75 32.30 -16.61
CA ASN A 278 -43.55 33.46 -17.05
C ASN A 278 -45.01 33.05 -17.27
N ARG A 279 -45.93 33.63 -16.49
CA ARG A 279 -47.38 33.42 -16.70
C ARG A 279 -47.86 34.24 -17.90
N SER A 280 -47.96 33.62 -19.07
CA SER A 280 -48.92 34.08 -20.08
C SER A 280 -49.39 32.94 -20.99
N LYS A 281 -50.65 32.54 -20.74
CA LYS A 281 -51.54 31.67 -21.54
C LYS A 281 -51.25 30.16 -21.52
N ARG A 282 -52.35 29.40 -21.43
CA ARG A 282 -52.42 27.92 -21.38
C ARG A 282 -51.74 27.30 -22.60
N GLN A 283 -50.47 26.93 -22.48
CA GLN A 283 -49.80 25.97 -23.34
C GLN A 283 -48.82 25.14 -22.50
N LEU A 284 -48.62 23.88 -22.91
CA LEU A 284 -47.50 23.05 -22.46
C LEU A 284 -46.19 23.82 -22.71
N GLN A 285 -45.40 24.02 -21.67
CA GLN A 285 -44.05 24.59 -21.80
C GLN A 285 -43.05 23.61 -21.20
N SER A 286 -42.15 23.10 -22.04
CA SER A 286 -40.94 22.43 -21.62
C SER A 286 -39.91 23.48 -21.17
N VAL A 287 -39.37 23.32 -19.96
CA VAL A 287 -38.25 24.12 -19.47
C VAL A 287 -36.99 23.29 -19.68
N VAL A 288 -36.11 23.74 -20.57
CA VAL A 288 -34.78 23.17 -20.78
C VAL A 288 -33.79 24.06 -20.04
N THR A 289 -33.06 23.50 -19.08
CA THR A 289 -32.04 24.25 -18.36
C THR A 289 -30.66 23.75 -18.78
N THR A 290 -30.02 24.46 -19.70
CA THR A 290 -28.65 24.17 -20.14
C THR A 290 -27.65 24.69 -19.11
N THR A 291 -26.86 23.80 -18.53
CA THR A 291 -25.69 24.18 -17.73
C THR A 291 -24.47 24.30 -18.64
N GLN A 292 -23.57 25.25 -18.38
CA GLN A 292 -22.30 25.30 -19.12
C GLN A 292 -21.38 24.16 -18.66
N PRO A 293 -20.55 23.60 -19.58
CA PRO A 293 -19.57 22.59 -19.20
C PRO A 293 -18.64 23.12 -18.11
N ILE A 294 -18.43 22.34 -17.06
CA ILE A 294 -17.42 22.65 -16.04
C ILE A 294 -16.07 22.19 -16.58
N THR A 295 -15.22 23.13 -17.00
CA THR A 295 -13.84 22.82 -17.40
C THR A 295 -12.91 22.86 -16.19
N SER A 296 -12.25 21.74 -15.90
CA SER A 296 -11.16 21.68 -14.93
C SER A 296 -9.80 21.64 -15.64
N ASN A 297 -8.92 22.60 -15.34
CA ASN A 297 -7.55 22.63 -15.87
C ASN A 297 -6.56 22.12 -14.82
N VAL A 298 -5.87 21.02 -15.12
CA VAL A 298 -4.83 20.45 -14.24
C VAL A 298 -3.45 20.75 -14.81
N SER A 299 -2.66 21.59 -14.12
CA SER A 299 -1.29 21.89 -14.54
C SER A 299 -0.24 21.05 -13.79
N LYS A 300 0.22 19.95 -14.40
CA LYS A 300 1.65 19.65 -14.68
C LYS A 300 1.86 18.25 -15.30
N ARG A 301 2.55 18.26 -16.45
CA ARG A 301 3.27 17.18 -17.19
C ARG A 301 2.54 16.00 -17.83
N ALA A 302 1.21 15.94 -17.81
CA ALA A 302 0.46 15.22 -18.85
C ALA A 302 -0.90 15.89 -19.02
N THR A 303 -1.17 16.41 -20.22
CA THR A 303 -2.44 17.03 -20.56
C THR A 303 -3.53 15.96 -20.49
N ALA A 304 -4.36 16.02 -19.46
CA ALA A 304 -5.62 15.28 -19.40
C ALA A 304 -6.72 16.34 -19.27
N ILE A 305 -7.57 16.41 -20.28
CA ILE A 305 -8.79 17.24 -20.26
C ILE A 305 -9.88 16.33 -19.71
N ALA A 306 -10.49 16.71 -18.60
CA ALA A 306 -11.69 16.07 -18.08
C ALA A 306 -12.88 16.97 -18.39
N GLU A 307 -13.66 16.60 -19.40
CA GLU A 307 -14.94 17.23 -19.71
C GLU A 307 -16.03 16.41 -19.04
N SER A 308 -16.73 17.01 -18.08
CA SER A 308 -17.96 16.47 -17.50
C SER A 308 -19.14 17.17 -18.18
N MET A 309 -19.95 16.42 -18.91
CA MET A 309 -21.20 16.92 -19.49
C MET A 309 -22.35 16.61 -18.53
N ILE A 310 -23.29 17.54 -18.38
CA ILE A 310 -24.57 17.33 -17.71
C ILE A 310 -25.59 17.12 -18.84
N ASP A 311 -26.30 16.00 -18.83
CA ASP A 311 -27.46 15.81 -19.73
C ASP A 311 -28.53 16.87 -19.41
N ASP A 312 -29.26 17.30 -20.42
CA ASP A 312 -30.33 18.29 -20.27
C ASP A 312 -31.33 17.85 -19.18
N ILE A 313 -31.54 18.70 -18.17
CA ILE A 313 -32.56 18.47 -17.15
C ILE A 313 -33.92 18.84 -17.76
N VAL A 314 -34.73 17.82 -18.09
CA VAL A 314 -36.08 17.98 -18.64
C VAL A 314 -37.11 17.77 -17.54
N SER A 315 -37.81 18.83 -17.14
CA SER A 315 -38.98 18.74 -16.26
C SER A 315 -40.27 18.95 -17.05
N ASN A 316 -41.16 17.96 -17.06
CA ASN A 316 -42.47 18.04 -17.72
C ASN A 316 -43.56 18.40 -16.70
N VAL A 317 -44.50 19.27 -17.09
CA VAL A 317 -45.71 19.57 -16.32
C VAL A 317 -46.94 19.31 -17.18
N GLU A 318 -47.74 18.29 -16.85
CA GLU A 318 -49.06 18.08 -17.46
C GLU A 318 -50.15 18.74 -16.62
N VAL A 319 -51.05 19.50 -17.27
CA VAL A 319 -52.23 20.09 -16.63
C VAL A 319 -53.46 19.31 -17.09
N LEU A 320 -54.03 18.49 -16.21
CA LEU A 320 -55.34 17.87 -16.43
C LEU A 320 -56.45 18.88 -16.12
N ALA A 321 -57.39 19.05 -17.05
CA ALA A 321 -58.49 19.98 -16.91
C ALA A 321 -59.44 19.54 -15.77
N ASN A 322 -59.67 20.46 -14.83
CA ASN A 322 -60.66 20.43 -13.75
C ASN A 322 -60.45 19.37 -12.65
N ALA A 323 -59.57 19.66 -11.68
CA ALA A 323 -59.68 19.12 -10.32
C ALA A 323 -59.02 20.02 -9.26
N ASN A 324 -59.65 20.09 -8.09
CA ASN A 324 -59.17 20.78 -6.90
C ASN A 324 -57.86 20.16 -6.38
N ILE A 325 -57.00 21.03 -5.84
CA ILE A 325 -55.58 20.83 -5.49
C ILE A 325 -55.34 19.54 -4.68
N LYS A 326 -54.36 18.73 -5.11
CA LYS A 326 -53.54 17.87 -4.24
C LYS A 326 -52.08 17.87 -4.69
N THR A 327 -51.20 17.93 -3.69
CA THR A 327 -49.74 17.90 -3.71
C THR A 327 -49.17 17.08 -4.87
N HIS A 328 -48.21 17.63 -5.61
CA HIS A 328 -47.44 16.86 -6.59
C HIS A 328 -45.98 16.81 -6.14
N ILE A 329 -45.47 15.59 -5.96
CA ILE A 329 -44.05 15.31 -5.79
C ILE A 329 -43.45 15.38 -7.20
N ILE A 330 -42.49 16.29 -7.41
CA ILE A 330 -41.72 16.33 -8.65
C ILE A 330 -40.50 15.43 -8.44
N SER A 331 -40.53 14.22 -8.98
CA SER A 331 -39.35 13.38 -9.14
C SER A 331 -38.67 13.75 -10.44
N SER A 332 -37.48 14.35 -10.36
CA SER A 332 -36.60 14.51 -11.52
C SER A 332 -35.59 13.36 -11.47
N ASP A 333 -35.67 12.44 -12.43
CA ASP A 333 -34.60 11.46 -12.62
C ASP A 333 -33.45 12.14 -13.36
N VAL A 334 -32.27 12.12 -12.76
CA VAL A 334 -31.03 12.52 -13.40
C VAL A 334 -30.37 11.26 -13.94
N SER A 335 -30.18 11.14 -15.26
CA SER A 335 -29.35 10.08 -15.85
C SER A 335 -27.90 10.29 -15.40
N GLY A 336 -27.23 9.18 -15.05
CA GLY A 336 -25.96 9.17 -14.31
C GLY A 336 -24.85 10.05 -14.89
N ILE A 337 -24.03 10.59 -14.00
CA ILE A 337 -22.82 11.34 -14.36
C ILE A 337 -21.75 10.33 -14.78
N GLY A 338 -21.46 10.27 -16.08
CA GLY A 338 -20.34 9.53 -16.64
C GLY A 338 -19.08 10.39 -16.72
N SER A 339 -17.94 9.85 -16.30
CA SER A 339 -16.62 10.39 -16.65
C SER A 339 -15.83 9.32 -17.40
N THR A 340 -15.28 9.68 -18.57
CA THR A 340 -14.44 8.76 -19.37
C THR A 340 -12.98 9.14 -19.17
N ILE A 341 -12.19 8.22 -18.64
CA ILE A 341 -10.72 8.37 -18.51
C ILE A 341 -10.06 7.51 -19.60
N GLU A 342 -9.49 8.13 -20.62
CA GLU A 342 -8.66 7.41 -21.59
C GLU A 342 -7.22 7.27 -21.09
N ARG A 343 -6.72 6.03 -21.02
CA ARG A 343 -5.28 5.71 -20.93
C ARG A 343 -4.87 4.88 -22.13
N LYS A 344 -3.75 5.23 -22.76
CA LYS A 344 -3.05 4.38 -23.75
C LYS A 344 -2.43 3.12 -23.12
N VAL A 345 -3.17 2.26 -22.41
CA VAL A 345 -2.87 0.82 -22.26
C VAL A 345 -4.14 0.05 -21.85
N LYS A 346 -4.46 -1.02 -22.60
CA LYS A 346 -5.62 -1.94 -22.48
C LYS A 346 -6.20 -2.13 -21.07
N ALA A 347 -7.28 -1.43 -20.75
CA ALA A 347 -8.47 -1.90 -20.03
C ALA A 347 -9.47 -0.74 -19.89
N ILE A 348 -10.68 -0.90 -20.42
CA ILE A 348 -11.80 0.02 -20.21
C ILE A 348 -12.37 -0.26 -18.81
N ARG A 349 -12.57 0.77 -17.99
CA ARG A 349 -13.51 0.73 -16.86
C ARG A 349 -14.29 2.02 -16.87
N SER A 350 -15.58 1.94 -17.20
CA SER A 350 -16.53 3.00 -16.88
C SER A 350 -16.59 3.18 -15.37
N VAL A 351 -16.64 4.42 -14.91
CA VAL A 351 -17.04 4.75 -13.55
C VAL A 351 -18.37 5.46 -13.68
N GLU A 352 -19.44 4.70 -13.49
CA GLU A 352 -20.78 5.24 -13.31
C GLU A 352 -20.84 5.84 -11.91
N SER A 353 -21.09 7.15 -11.83
CA SER A 353 -21.43 7.80 -10.58
C SER A 353 -22.97 7.82 -10.50
N ASP A 354 -23.53 6.88 -9.75
CA ASP A 354 -24.94 6.92 -9.38
C ASP A 354 -25.16 8.05 -8.38
N LEU A 355 -25.92 9.07 -8.78
CA LEU A 355 -26.53 10.00 -7.85
C LEU A 355 -27.85 9.40 -7.38
N GLN A 356 -28.07 9.38 -6.06
CA GLN A 356 -29.40 9.14 -5.52
C GLN A 356 -30.35 10.23 -6.02
N PRO A 357 -31.56 9.91 -6.52
CA PRO A 357 -32.54 10.91 -6.90
C PRO A 357 -32.84 11.80 -5.69
N PHE A 358 -32.68 13.11 -5.84
CA PHE A 358 -33.08 14.05 -4.81
C PHE A 358 -34.45 14.62 -5.16
N SER A 359 -35.39 14.48 -4.22
CA SER A 359 -36.72 15.08 -4.34
C SER A 359 -36.68 16.54 -3.92
N ILE A 360 -37.07 17.46 -4.81
CA ILE A 360 -37.33 18.84 -4.41
C ILE A 360 -38.80 18.93 -3.95
N ILE A 361 -39.00 19.22 -2.68
CA ILE A 361 -40.31 19.61 -2.14
C ILE A 361 -40.36 21.14 -2.16
N THR A 362 -41.12 21.71 -3.08
CA THR A 362 -41.51 23.13 -3.01
C THR A 362 -42.94 23.23 -2.49
N GLU A 363 -43.09 23.64 -1.23
CA GLU A 363 -44.37 24.14 -0.71
C GLU A 363 -44.50 25.62 -1.04
N VAL A 364 -45.50 25.97 -1.85
CA VAL A 364 -45.94 27.36 -1.97
C VAL A 364 -47.26 27.47 -1.21
N ILE A 365 -47.19 27.99 0.02
CA ILE A 365 -48.36 28.43 0.77
C ILE A 365 -48.57 29.91 0.45
N VAL A 366 -49.73 30.27 -0.09
CA VAL A 366 -50.15 31.67 -0.23
C VAL A 366 -51.33 31.91 0.71
N PRO A 367 -51.26 32.82 1.70
CA PRO A 367 -52.43 33.23 2.47
C PRO A 367 -53.15 34.41 1.80
N VAL A 368 -54.38 34.12 1.35
CA VAL A 368 -55.62 34.93 1.27
C VAL A 368 -55.50 36.45 1.58
N ASP A 369 -55.81 37.33 0.60
CA ASP A 369 -56.60 38.54 0.92
C ASP A 369 -57.99 38.04 1.30
N ILE A 370 -58.07 37.76 2.60
CA ILE A 370 -58.64 38.70 3.53
C ILE A 370 -57.44 39.40 4.24
N GLN A 371 -57.00 40.54 3.69
CA GLN A 371 -56.13 41.70 4.05
C GLN A 371 -54.72 41.56 4.73
N ARG A 372 -53.66 42.01 3.97
CA ARG A 372 -52.27 42.49 4.31
C ARG A 372 -51.06 41.65 3.76
N PRO A 373 -49.86 42.25 3.53
CA PRO A 373 -48.90 41.83 2.49
C PRO A 373 -47.71 40.97 2.99
N VAL A 374 -47.05 40.22 2.09
CA VAL A 374 -45.81 39.46 2.39
C VAL A 374 -44.74 39.68 1.31
N TYR A 375 -43.52 40.02 1.74
CA TYR A 375 -42.30 40.11 0.94
C TYR A 375 -41.35 38.96 1.32
N ALA A 376 -40.64 38.38 0.37
CA ALA A 376 -39.56 37.42 0.63
C ALA A 376 -38.23 37.97 0.12
N MET A 377 -37.25 38.12 1.02
CA MET A 377 -35.85 38.39 0.69
C MET A 377 -35.03 37.12 0.92
N VAL A 378 -34.09 36.82 0.03
CA VAL A 378 -33.09 35.76 0.23
C VAL A 378 -31.70 36.36 0.03
N TYR A 379 -30.88 36.29 1.07
CA TYR A 379 -29.49 36.69 1.08
C TYR A 379 -28.62 35.64 0.38
N ILE A 380 -27.71 36.07 -0.48
CA ILE A 380 -26.58 35.24 -0.89
C ILE A 380 -25.39 35.63 -0.02
N MET A 381 -24.97 34.72 0.87
CA MET A 381 -23.64 34.79 1.47
C MET A 381 -22.64 34.34 0.41
N GLU A 382 -21.84 35.26 -0.11
CA GLU A 382 -20.63 34.91 -0.84
C GLU A 382 -19.67 34.23 0.13
N ASN A 383 -19.31 32.97 -0.14
CA ASN A 383 -18.14 32.38 0.48
C ASN A 383 -16.96 32.60 -0.48
N GLN A 384 -16.21 33.69 -0.28
CA GLN A 384 -14.94 33.89 -0.97
C GLN A 384 -14.02 32.71 -0.67
N SER A 385 -13.67 31.94 -1.70
CA SER A 385 -12.59 30.97 -1.61
C SER A 385 -11.26 31.72 -1.64
N ASN A 386 -10.73 32.02 -0.46
CA ASN A 386 -9.39 32.58 -0.30
C ASN A 386 -8.32 31.51 -0.63
N ILE A 387 -7.53 31.76 -1.67
CA ILE A 387 -6.30 31.01 -1.94
C ILE A 387 -5.15 31.77 -1.26
N ASN A 388 -4.69 31.27 -0.12
CA ASN A 388 -3.37 31.66 0.42
C ASN A 388 -2.33 30.72 -0.18
N SER A 389 -1.57 31.21 -1.16
CA SER A 389 -0.35 30.56 -1.62
C SER A 389 0.85 31.23 -0.96
N ILE A 390 1.57 30.50 -0.10
CA ILE A 390 2.93 30.88 0.32
C ILE A 390 3.86 30.25 -0.71
N THR A 391 4.34 31.06 -1.65
CA THR A 391 5.39 30.65 -2.58
C THR A 391 6.74 30.83 -1.91
N ASN A 392 7.40 29.72 -1.59
CA ASN A 392 8.82 29.75 -1.27
C ASN A 392 9.57 29.97 -2.61
N LYS A 393 10.03 31.20 -2.86
CA LYS A 393 10.87 31.54 -4.01
C LYS A 393 12.25 30.91 -3.81
N SER A 394 12.52 29.80 -4.48
CA SER A 394 13.90 29.45 -4.81
C SER A 394 14.24 30.11 -6.15
N ASP A 395 15.02 31.18 -6.06
CA ASP A 395 15.73 31.82 -7.16
C ASP A 395 16.45 30.79 -8.01
N THR A 396 16.25 30.87 -9.33
CA THR A 396 17.26 30.43 -10.30
C THR A 396 17.25 31.43 -11.45
N ASP A 397 18.43 32.01 -11.61
CA ASP A 397 18.80 33.16 -12.40
C ASP A 397 19.09 32.77 -13.87
N ILE A 398 19.16 33.81 -14.73
CA ILE A 398 19.78 33.95 -16.07
C ILE A 398 19.15 33.22 -17.30
N ARG A 399 19.00 33.78 -18.51
CA ARG A 399 19.58 34.96 -19.23
C ARG A 399 18.59 35.63 -20.20
N GLU A 400 18.76 36.95 -20.35
CA GLU A 400 18.23 37.83 -21.39
C GLU A 400 18.83 37.57 -22.78
N ASN A 401 18.06 37.89 -23.81
CA ASN A 401 18.58 38.40 -25.07
C ASN A 401 17.78 39.67 -25.43
N ALA A 402 18.41 40.84 -25.33
CA ALA A 402 18.06 42.05 -26.07
C ALA A 402 18.53 41.87 -27.53
N THR A 403 17.94 42.42 -28.60
CA THR A 403 17.60 43.81 -28.99
C THR A 403 16.75 43.68 -30.30
N GLU A 404 16.05 44.66 -30.90
CA GLU A 404 15.97 46.12 -30.83
C GLU A 404 14.67 46.59 -31.52
N THR A 405 14.14 47.73 -31.09
CA THR A 405 13.06 48.51 -31.72
C THR A 405 13.63 49.47 -32.76
N SER A 406 12.87 49.80 -33.81
CA SER A 406 12.75 51.21 -34.21
C SER A 406 11.48 51.49 -35.01
N VAL A 407 10.89 52.62 -34.64
CA VAL A 407 9.71 53.31 -35.13
C VAL A 407 10.10 54.18 -36.32
N ILE A 408 9.20 54.32 -37.30
CA ILE A 408 8.79 55.64 -37.82
C ILE A 408 7.27 55.65 -37.85
#